data_AF-A0A529IBS0-F1
#
_entry.id   AF-A0A529IBS0-F1
#
_cell.length_a   1.000
_cell.length_b   1.000
_cell.length_c   1.000
_cell.angle_alpha   90.00
_cell.angle_beta   90.00
_cell.angle_gamma   90.00
#
_symmetry.space_group_name_H-M   'P 1'
#
loop_
_entity.id
_entity.type
_entity.pdbx_description
1 polymer ?
#
loop_
_entity_poly.entity_id
_entity_poly.type
_entity_poly.pdbx_seq_one_letter_code
_entity_poly.pdbx_strand_id
1 'polypeptide(L)'
;MSMAAAHQVTAGFMPLFDSAVLVAAGELGFAAREGVELVLHRETSWANIRDRIAIGHFDVAHMLGPMPLACSLGLTPIASETIVPFSLSLGGNCVTVSNAVWGGMAAHGAEPDLDPARAGAALGALIRERATA
;
A
#
# COMPACT_ATOMS: atom_id res chain seq x y z
N MET A 1 -31.28 -5.71 25.42
CA MET A 1 -29.97 -5.02 25.41
C MET A 1 -30.00 -4.05 24.25
N SER A 2 -30.04 -2.74 24.52
CA SER A 2 -30.02 -1.71 23.48
C SER A 2 -28.64 -1.74 22.82
N MET A 3 -28.54 -2.17 21.57
CA MET A 3 -27.33 -1.91 20.78
C MET A 3 -27.20 -0.40 20.68
N ALA A 4 -26.06 0.14 21.12
CA ALA A 4 -25.72 1.54 20.84
C ALA A 4 -25.79 1.76 19.32
N ALA A 5 -26.25 2.94 18.89
CA ALA A 5 -26.31 3.27 17.48
C ALA A 5 -24.90 3.08 16.86
N ALA A 6 -24.80 2.22 15.86
CA ALA A 6 -23.52 1.93 15.21
C ALA A 6 -23.00 3.20 14.54
N HIS A 7 -21.73 3.53 14.76
CA HIS A 7 -21.10 4.65 14.08
C HIS A 7 -20.62 4.18 12.71
N GLN A 8 -21.17 4.75 11.65
CA GLN A 8 -20.79 4.41 10.28
C GLN A 8 -19.45 5.05 9.93
N VAL A 9 -18.52 4.24 9.42
CA VAL A 9 -17.18 4.66 8.99
C VAL A 9 -16.95 4.14 7.58
N THR A 10 -16.68 5.05 6.65
CA THR A 10 -16.43 4.76 5.24
C THR A 10 -14.93 4.62 5.00
N ALA A 11 -14.50 3.43 4.57
CA ALA A 11 -13.10 3.09 4.44
C ALA A 11 -12.69 2.75 3.00
N GLY A 12 -11.74 3.50 2.45
CA GLY A 12 -11.15 3.22 1.13
C GLY A 12 -9.97 2.24 1.21
N PHE A 13 -9.86 1.30 0.26
CA PHE A 13 -8.69 0.41 0.18
C PHE A 13 -8.31 0.00 -1.25
N MET A 14 -7.01 -0.20 -1.47
CA MET A 14 -6.49 -0.89 -2.66
C MET A 14 -6.47 -2.40 -2.43
N PRO A 15 -6.78 -3.23 -3.44
CA PRO A 15 -6.84 -4.69 -3.32
C PRO A 15 -5.45 -5.34 -3.36
N LEU A 16 -4.62 -4.97 -2.39
CA LEU A 16 -3.29 -5.49 -2.13
C LEU A 16 -3.29 -6.25 -0.80
N PHE A 17 -2.27 -7.07 -0.57
CA PHE A 17 -2.21 -7.97 0.59
C PHE A 17 -2.24 -7.22 1.93
N ASP A 18 -1.61 -6.05 1.99
CA ASP A 18 -1.58 -5.14 3.15
C ASP A 18 -2.96 -4.54 3.51
N SER A 19 -3.98 -4.62 2.64
CA SER A 19 -5.36 -4.28 3.01
C SER A 19 -6.06 -5.35 3.86
N ALA A 20 -5.47 -6.54 4.02
CA ALA A 20 -6.13 -7.69 4.64
C ALA A 20 -6.67 -7.40 6.05
N VAL A 21 -5.94 -6.63 6.86
CA VAL A 21 -6.37 -6.27 8.23
C VAL A 21 -7.65 -5.44 8.20
N LEU A 22 -7.73 -4.43 7.33
CA LEU A 22 -8.90 -3.57 7.19
C LEU A 22 -10.10 -4.35 6.63
N VAL A 23 -9.88 -5.19 5.63
CA VAL A 23 -10.93 -6.04 5.04
C VAL A 23 -11.45 -7.04 6.06
N ALA A 24 -10.57 -7.74 6.78
CA ALA A 24 -10.95 -8.67 7.83
C ALA A 24 -11.71 -7.98 8.97
N ALA A 25 -11.38 -6.72 9.30
CA ALA A 25 -12.10 -5.97 10.32
C ALA A 25 -13.59 -5.80 9.99
N GLY A 26 -13.92 -5.57 8.72
CA GLY A 26 -15.30 -5.48 8.23
C GLY A 26 -15.95 -6.86 8.07
N GLU A 27 -15.31 -7.73 7.29
CA GLU A 27 -15.91 -9.01 6.86
C GLU A 27 -16.03 -10.05 7.99
N LEU A 28 -15.13 -10.02 8.98
CA LEU A 28 -15.15 -10.95 10.11
C LEU A 28 -15.88 -10.39 11.34
N GLY A 29 -16.53 -9.22 11.20
CA GLY A 29 -17.35 -8.61 12.25
C GLY A 29 -16.56 -8.02 13.43
N PHE A 30 -15.24 -7.82 13.30
CA PHE A 30 -14.46 -7.18 14.36
C PHE A 30 -14.88 -5.72 14.57
N ALA A 31 -15.12 -4.96 13.50
CA ALA A 31 -15.60 -3.58 13.60
C ALA A 31 -16.99 -3.51 14.27
N ALA A 32 -17.90 -4.40 13.88
CA ALA A 32 -19.26 -4.45 14.44
C ALA A 32 -19.25 -4.76 15.95
N ARG A 33 -18.33 -5.61 16.41
CA ARG A 33 -18.14 -5.89 17.85
C ARG A 33 -17.73 -4.66 18.66
N GLU A 34 -17.05 -3.71 18.04
CA GLU A 34 -16.66 -2.43 18.63
C GLU A 34 -17.70 -1.31 18.38
N GLY A 35 -18.87 -1.64 17.83
CA GLY A 35 -19.94 -0.67 17.55
C GLY A 35 -19.71 0.20 16.32
N VAL A 36 -18.83 -0.22 15.41
CA VAL A 36 -18.54 0.47 14.15
C VAL A 36 -19.16 -0.28 12.97
N GLU A 37 -19.96 0.43 12.17
CA GLU A 37 -20.41 -0.04 10.87
C GLU A 37 -19.37 0.35 9.80
N LEU A 38 -18.47 -0.58 9.48
CA LEU A 38 -17.39 -0.33 8.54
C LEU A 38 -17.84 -0.59 7.09
N VAL A 39 -17.94 0.47 6.29
CA VAL A 39 -18.30 0.41 4.87
C VAL A 39 -17.02 0.39 4.02
N LEU A 40 -16.72 -0.74 3.41
CA LEU A 40 -15.50 -0.94 2.62
C LEU A 40 -15.70 -0.54 1.16
N HIS A 41 -14.83 0.33 0.65
CA HIS A 41 -14.78 0.73 -0.76
C HIS A 41 -13.45 0.32 -1.39
N ARG A 42 -13.53 -0.64 -2.31
CA ARG A 42 -12.39 -1.04 -3.16
C ARG A 42 -12.11 0.06 -4.18
N GLU A 43 -10.85 0.50 -4.27
CA GLU A 43 -10.36 1.47 -5.24
C GLU A 43 -9.42 0.84 -6.28
N THR A 44 -9.23 1.55 -7.38
CA THR A 44 -8.38 1.13 -8.51
C THR A 44 -7.08 1.91 -8.62
N SER A 45 -6.97 3.04 -7.92
CA SER A 45 -5.76 3.85 -7.92
C SER A 45 -5.51 4.54 -6.58
N TRP A 46 -4.23 4.79 -6.28
CA TRP A 46 -3.84 5.60 -5.13
C TRP A 46 -4.27 7.07 -5.25
N ALA A 47 -4.41 7.58 -6.48
CA ALA A 47 -4.94 8.92 -6.70
C ALA A 47 -6.39 9.03 -6.21
N ASN A 48 -7.22 8.03 -6.50
CA ASN A 48 -8.60 8.01 -5.99
C ASN A 48 -8.64 8.01 -4.46
N ILE A 49 -7.82 7.17 -3.83
CA ILE A 49 -7.73 7.12 -2.36
C ILE A 49 -7.37 8.49 -1.78
N ARG A 50 -6.33 9.14 -2.31
CA ARG A 50 -5.90 10.49 -1.92
C ARG A 50 -7.02 11.51 -2.06
N ASP A 51 -7.63 11.56 -3.25
CA ASP A 51 -8.60 12.60 -3.57
C ASP A 51 -9.90 12.41 -2.77
N ARG A 52 -10.35 11.17 -2.58
CA ARG A 52 -11.56 10.83 -1.80
C ARG A 52 -11.38 11.03 -0.30
N ILE A 53 -10.18 10.80 0.25
CA ILE A 53 -9.86 11.21 1.63
C ILE A 53 -9.93 12.73 1.75
N ALA A 54 -9.30 13.46 0.83
CA ALA A 54 -9.18 14.90 0.93
C ALA A 54 -10.52 15.65 0.85
N ILE A 55 -11.50 15.10 0.12
CA ILE A 55 -12.86 15.68 0.01
C ILE A 55 -13.87 15.09 1.02
N GLY A 56 -13.42 14.20 1.92
CA GLY A 56 -14.28 13.60 2.94
C GLY A 56 -15.25 12.53 2.43
N HIS A 57 -15.00 11.93 1.26
CA HIS A 57 -15.74 10.74 0.82
C HIS A 57 -15.32 9.48 1.58
N PHE A 58 -14.12 9.49 2.18
CA PHE A 58 -13.62 8.46 3.06
C PHE A 58 -13.28 9.09 4.41
N ASP A 59 -13.70 8.42 5.48
CA ASP A 59 -13.32 8.79 6.85
C ASP A 59 -11.92 8.25 7.16
N VAL A 60 -11.61 7.06 6.63
CA VAL A 60 -10.31 6.39 6.76
C VAL A 60 -9.90 5.71 5.46
N ALA A 61 -8.61 5.48 5.26
CA ALA A 61 -8.15 4.68 4.13
C ALA A 61 -6.87 3.91 4.44
N HIS A 62 -6.74 2.75 3.80
CA HIS A 62 -5.44 2.13 3.57
C HIS A 62 -4.67 3.00 2.55
N MET A 63 -3.50 3.50 2.95
CA MET A 63 -2.70 4.46 2.16
C MET A 63 -1.21 4.07 2.16
N LEU A 64 -0.48 4.50 1.13
CA LEU A 64 0.99 4.41 1.11
C LEU A 64 1.56 5.34 2.19
N GLY A 65 2.57 4.88 2.93
CA GLY A 65 3.16 5.60 4.06
C GLY A 65 3.49 7.09 3.82
N PRO A 66 4.05 7.48 2.67
CA PRO A 66 4.32 8.90 2.38
C PRO A 66 3.07 9.75 2.09
N MET A 67 1.93 9.16 1.72
CA MET A 67 0.76 9.92 1.28
C MET A 67 0.14 10.79 2.38
N PRO A 68 -0.12 10.29 3.62
CA PRO A 68 -0.63 11.14 4.70
C PRO A 68 0.29 12.33 5.02
N LEU A 69 1.61 12.11 4.99
CA LEU A 69 2.60 13.17 5.17
C LEU A 69 2.48 14.23 4.07
N ALA A 70 2.41 13.81 2.81
CA ALA A 70 2.25 14.70 1.67
C ALA A 70 0.93 15.49 1.73
N CYS A 71 -0.17 14.83 2.13
CA CYS A 71 -1.48 15.44 2.35
C CYS A 71 -1.43 16.56 3.40
N SER A 72 -0.88 16.26 4.58
CA SER A 72 -0.78 17.22 5.69
C SER A 72 0.20 18.37 5.41
N LEU A 73 1.22 18.14 4.58
CA LEU A 73 2.17 19.17 4.13
C LEU A 73 1.69 19.98 2.91
N GLY A 74 0.50 19.69 2.35
CA GLY A 74 -0.01 20.38 1.17
C GLY A 74 0.75 20.08 -0.12
N LEU A 75 1.42 18.93 -0.21
CA LEU A 75 2.15 18.47 -1.40
C LEU A 75 1.25 17.69 -2.38
N THR A 76 -0.03 17.58 -2.07
CA THR A 76 -1.08 16.99 -2.91
C THR A 76 -1.97 18.07 -3.51
N PRO A 77 -2.73 17.78 -4.59
CA PRO A 77 -3.63 18.76 -5.21
C PRO A 77 -4.65 19.37 -4.23
N ILE A 78 -5.10 18.58 -3.26
CA ILE A 78 -5.97 19.02 -2.16
C ILE A 78 -5.25 18.65 -0.87
N ALA A 79 -4.95 19.65 -0.05
CA ALA A 79 -4.37 19.44 1.28
C ALA A 79 -5.45 18.89 2.22
N SER A 80 -5.07 17.91 3.05
CA SER A 80 -5.97 17.33 4.04
C SER A 80 -5.17 16.95 5.26
N GLU A 81 -5.60 17.43 6.43
CA GLU A 81 -5.02 17.01 7.69
C GLU A 81 -5.33 15.53 7.92
N THR A 82 -4.28 14.72 8.08
CA THR A 82 -4.41 13.27 8.27
C THR A 82 -3.58 12.82 9.45
N ILE A 83 -4.10 11.84 10.18
CA ILE A 83 -3.39 11.13 11.24
C ILE A 83 -3.11 9.70 10.79
N VAL A 84 -1.98 9.14 11.22
CA VAL A 84 -1.58 7.76 10.92
C VAL A 84 -1.47 6.98 12.23
N PRO A 85 -2.53 6.28 12.67
CA PRO A 85 -2.56 5.67 13.99
C PRO A 85 -1.73 4.39 14.08
N PHE A 86 -1.57 3.65 12.99
CA PHE A 86 -0.78 2.41 12.95
C PHE A 86 -0.39 2.03 11.51
N SER A 87 0.56 1.11 11.36
CA SER A 87 0.92 0.52 10.07
C SER A 87 0.16 -0.79 9.84
N LEU A 88 -0.32 -1.02 8.61
CA LEU A 88 -1.04 -2.24 8.23
C LEU A 88 -0.12 -3.41 7.87
N SER A 89 1.11 -3.11 7.46
CA SER A 89 2.13 -4.11 7.13
C SER A 89 3.53 -3.60 7.46
N LEU A 90 4.51 -4.51 7.54
CA LEU A 90 5.93 -4.21 7.73
C LEU A 90 6.76 -4.50 6.46
N GLY A 91 6.11 -4.65 5.30
CA GLY A 91 6.76 -4.98 4.04
C GLY A 91 6.01 -6.04 3.23
N GLY A 92 6.76 -6.82 2.43
CA GLY A 92 6.20 -7.82 1.52
C GLY A 92 6.04 -7.35 0.07
N ASN A 93 6.42 -6.11 -0.23
CA ASN A 93 6.55 -5.63 -1.60
C ASN A 93 7.75 -6.32 -2.28
N CYS A 94 7.66 -6.47 -3.61
CA CYS A 94 8.72 -7.07 -4.40
C CYS A 94 9.11 -6.15 -5.56
N VAL A 95 10.37 -6.23 -5.95
CA VAL A 95 10.86 -5.73 -7.24
C VAL A 95 11.00 -6.93 -8.15
N THR A 96 10.25 -6.94 -9.26
CA THR A 96 10.32 -7.98 -10.28
C THR A 96 10.99 -7.44 -11.53
N VAL A 97 11.70 -8.30 -12.26
CA VAL A 97 12.35 -7.96 -13.52
C VAL A 97 11.80 -8.79 -14.67
N SER A 98 11.93 -8.32 -15.92
CA SER A 98 11.56 -9.12 -17.08
C SER A 98 12.53 -10.30 -17.26
N ASN A 99 12.10 -11.35 -17.96
CA ASN A 99 12.95 -12.52 -18.24
C ASN A 99 14.26 -12.15 -18.96
N ALA A 100 14.24 -11.14 -19.83
CA ALA A 100 15.44 -10.65 -20.50
C ALA A 100 16.42 -9.96 -19.54
N VAL A 101 15.91 -9.22 -18.56
CA VAL A 101 16.74 -8.63 -17.49
C VAL A 101 17.27 -9.73 -16.56
N TRP A 102 16.42 -10.70 -16.20
CA TRP A 102 16.83 -11.85 -15.41
C TRP A 102 17.96 -12.64 -16.05
N GLY A 103 17.89 -12.95 -17.35
CA GLY A 103 18.96 -13.66 -18.06
C GLY A 103 20.30 -12.91 -17.99
N GLY A 104 20.27 -11.58 -18.12
CA GLY A 104 21.46 -10.74 -17.92
C GLY A 104 21.95 -10.77 -16.47
N MET A 105 21.06 -10.66 -15.49
CA MET A 105 21.41 -10.73 -14.08
C MET A 105 22.03 -12.08 -13.71
N ALA A 106 21.51 -13.18 -14.24
CA ALA A 106 22.05 -14.53 -14.03
C ALA A 106 23.47 -14.67 -14.58
N ALA A 107 23.77 -14.06 -15.73
CA ALA A 107 25.13 -13.99 -16.27
C ALA A 107 26.10 -13.21 -15.35
N HIS A 108 25.57 -12.34 -14.48
CA HIS A 108 26.30 -11.61 -13.44
C HIS A 108 26.14 -12.24 -12.03
N GLY A 109 25.73 -13.50 -11.94
CA GLY A 109 25.71 -14.27 -10.70
C GLY A 109 24.47 -14.10 -9.82
N ALA A 110 23.35 -13.60 -10.36
CA ALA A 110 22.06 -13.66 -9.68
C ALA A 110 21.55 -15.11 -9.57
N GLU A 111 20.98 -15.43 -8.41
CA GLU A 111 20.39 -16.74 -8.08
C GLU A 111 18.93 -16.55 -7.61
N PRO A 112 18.05 -17.57 -7.73
CA PRO A 112 16.67 -17.50 -7.25
C PRO A 112 16.58 -17.75 -5.73
N ASP A 113 17.49 -17.13 -4.95
CA ASP A 113 17.66 -17.35 -3.50
C ASP A 113 17.04 -16.23 -2.63
N LEU A 114 16.45 -15.22 -3.27
CA LEU A 114 15.88 -14.03 -2.63
C LEU A 114 16.92 -13.19 -1.83
N ASP A 115 18.23 -13.35 -2.10
CA ASP A 115 19.26 -12.49 -1.52
C ASP A 115 19.23 -11.10 -2.19
N PRO A 116 18.83 -10.03 -1.48
CA PRO A 116 18.71 -8.71 -2.07
C PRO A 116 20.06 -8.09 -2.43
N ALA A 117 21.13 -8.42 -1.71
CA ALA A 117 22.46 -7.88 -1.97
C ALA A 117 23.03 -8.48 -3.25
N ARG A 118 22.92 -9.80 -3.41
CA ARG A 118 23.31 -10.51 -4.64
C ARG A 118 22.50 -10.01 -5.84
N ALA A 119 21.18 -9.97 -5.72
CA ALA A 119 20.30 -9.51 -6.78
C ALA A 119 20.61 -8.06 -7.19
N GLY A 120 20.83 -7.17 -6.21
CA GLY A 120 21.20 -5.78 -6.44
C GLY A 120 22.56 -5.62 -7.13
N ALA A 121 23.57 -6.39 -6.71
CA ALA A 121 24.89 -6.37 -7.32
C ALA A 121 24.86 -6.83 -8.79
N ALA A 122 24.16 -7.93 -9.07
CA ALA A 122 23.99 -8.47 -10.42
C ALA A 122 23.21 -7.52 -11.34
N LEU A 123 22.12 -6.91 -10.85
CA LEU A 123 21.39 -5.88 -11.59
C LEU A 123 22.28 -4.67 -11.89
N GLY A 124 23.06 -4.21 -10.91
CA GLY A 124 23.99 -3.10 -11.09
C GLY A 124 25.09 -3.41 -12.12
N ALA A 125 25.62 -4.64 -12.14
CA ALA A 125 26.61 -5.07 -13.12
C ALA A 125 26.03 -5.08 -14.54
N LEU A 126 24.83 -5.65 -14.71
CA LEU A 126 24.12 -5.65 -15.99
C LEU A 126 23.85 -4.24 -16.52
N ILE A 127 23.44 -3.31 -15.65
CA ILE A 127 23.20 -1.91 -16.02
C ILE A 127 24.51 -1.27 -16.54
N ARG A 128 25.64 -1.50 -15.87
CA ARG A 128 26.94 -0.96 -16.28
C ARG A 128 27.41 -1.53 -17.63
N GLU A 129 27.25 -2.83 -17.84
CA GLU A 129 27.57 -3.47 -19.13
C GLU A 129 26.77 -2.84 -20.27
N ARG A 130 25.44 -2.71 -20.10
CA ARG A 130 24.55 -2.11 -21.10
C ARG A 130 24.85 -0.64 -21.38
N ALA A 131 25.42 0.09 -20.42
CA ALA A 131 25.82 1.48 -20.62
C ALA A 131 27.10 1.64 -21.47
N THR A 132 27.87 0.56 -21.63
CA THR A 132 29.13 0.54 -22.40
C THR A 132 29.02 -0.12 -23.78
N ALA A 133 27.87 -0.74 -24.07
CA ALA A 133 27.56 -1.36 -25.36
C ALA A 133 26.95 -0.34 -26.35
#